data_AF-A0A967SSU0-F1
#
_entry.id   AF-A0A967SSU0-F1
#
_cell.length_a   1.000
_cell.length_b   1.000
_cell.length_c   1.000
_cell.angle_alpha   90.00
_cell.angle_beta   90.00
_cell.angle_gamma   90.00
#
_symmetry.space_group_name_H-M   'P 1'
#
loop_
_entity.id
_entity.type
_entity.pdbx_description
1 polymer ?
#
loop_
_entity_poly.entity_id
_entity_poly.type
_entity_poly.pdbx_seq_one_letter_code
_entity_poly.pdbx_strand_id
1 'polypeptide(L)'
;GTDKTNKEILESFSKAVNDLMGEESDSDVFEVDNNGNVQLSIKSAQTGYDERVQFANASGALADITSNMSHQQTDTTKLDAEFTVDGITFSRGKNTVDDAISGMTFTLLNSTTQQEQITVSKDTEKARENIDDFISKYNEMNTKIRNQTFINGETGNKGPLQDMRSVRNLTINMRQ
;
A
#
# COMPACT_ATOMS: atom_id res chain seq x y z
N GLY A 1 5.96 20.32 -46.57
CA GLY A 1 7.09 20.05 -45.67
C GLY A 1 6.52 19.94 -44.30
N THR A 2 6.53 18.75 -43.72
CA THR A 2 6.05 18.50 -42.36
C THR A 2 7.22 17.93 -41.59
N ASP A 3 8.25 18.75 -41.44
CA ASP A 3 9.36 18.43 -40.56
C ASP A 3 8.85 18.73 -39.15
N LYS A 4 8.47 17.67 -38.44
CA LYS A 4 8.11 17.77 -37.03
C LYS A 4 9.32 18.28 -36.26
N THR A 5 9.08 19.17 -35.31
CA THR A 5 10.09 19.61 -34.34
C THR A 5 10.51 18.44 -33.45
N ASN A 6 11.70 18.54 -32.84
CA ASN A 6 12.17 17.52 -31.88
C ASN A 6 11.16 17.32 -30.73
N LYS A 7 10.52 18.40 -30.28
CA LYS A 7 9.46 18.35 -29.26
C LYS A 7 8.27 17.52 -29.71
N GLU A 8 7.71 17.79 -30.88
CA GLU A 8 6.57 17.02 -31.41
C GLU A 8 6.91 15.54 -31.66
N ILE A 9 8.16 15.23 -32.00
CA ILE A 9 8.64 13.85 -32.15
C ILE A 9 8.68 13.16 -30.80
N LEU A 10 9.30 13.77 -29.78
CA LEU A 10 9.40 13.17 -28.45
C LEU A 10 8.03 13.05 -27.77
N GLU A 11 7.14 14.02 -27.94
CA GLU A 11 5.77 13.95 -27.40
C GLU A 11 4.98 12.82 -28.05
N SER A 12 5.10 12.67 -29.38
CA SER A 12 4.48 11.55 -30.09
C SER A 12 5.03 10.20 -29.59
N PHE A 13 6.33 10.11 -29.36
CA PHE A 13 6.98 8.91 -28.83
C PHE A 13 6.55 8.61 -27.40
N SER A 14 6.56 9.62 -26.52
CA SER A 14 6.13 9.50 -25.14
C SER A 14 4.70 9.00 -25.02
N LYS A 15 3.80 9.56 -25.84
CA LYS A 15 2.42 9.07 -25.93
C LYS A 15 2.35 7.61 -26.37
N ALA A 16 3.11 7.22 -27.39
CA ALA A 16 3.14 5.83 -27.85
C ALA A 16 3.68 4.88 -26.77
N VAL A 17 4.66 5.30 -25.96
CA VAL A 17 5.15 4.54 -24.81
C VAL A 17 4.05 4.39 -23.76
N ASN A 18 3.38 5.48 -23.36
CA ASN A 18 2.29 5.43 -22.38
C ASN A 18 1.10 4.58 -22.87
N ASP A 19 0.72 4.71 -24.14
CA ASP A 19 -0.36 3.92 -24.75
C ASP A 19 -0.02 2.42 -24.79
N LEU A 20 1.26 2.06 -24.95
CA LEU A 20 1.72 0.68 -25.02
C LEU A 20 1.95 0.05 -23.64
N MET A 21 2.55 0.80 -22.72
CA MET A 21 2.98 0.31 -21.40
C MET A 21 1.89 0.46 -20.33
N GLY A 22 0.89 1.31 -20.55
CA GLY A 22 -0.21 1.51 -19.62
C GLY A 22 0.26 1.95 -18.24
N GLU A 23 -0.16 1.23 -17.20
CA GLU A 23 0.18 1.54 -15.81
C GLU A 23 1.59 1.08 -15.39
N GLU A 24 2.32 0.33 -16.23
CA GLU A 24 3.64 -0.23 -15.87
C GLU A 24 4.77 0.79 -16.00
N SER A 25 4.59 1.84 -16.80
CA SER A 25 5.59 2.89 -16.94
C SER A 25 4.96 4.25 -17.24
N ASP A 26 5.61 5.30 -16.77
CA ASP A 26 5.26 6.68 -17.03
C ASP A 26 6.33 7.33 -17.90
N SER A 27 5.91 7.88 -19.04
CA SER A 27 6.76 8.59 -20.00
C SER A 27 6.32 10.04 -20.12
N ASP A 28 7.27 10.96 -20.10
CA ASP A 28 7.01 12.40 -20.23
C ASP A 28 8.16 13.14 -20.94
N VAL A 29 7.87 14.31 -21.51
CA VAL A 29 8.82 15.16 -22.22
C VAL A 29 8.93 16.50 -21.51
N PHE A 30 10.14 16.83 -21.09
CA PHE A 30 10.43 18.07 -20.36
C PHE A 30 11.24 19.03 -21.23
N GLU A 31 10.93 20.31 -21.16
CA GLU A 31 11.84 21.37 -21.63
C GLU A 31 12.95 21.57 -20.60
N VAL A 32 14.19 21.36 -21.03
CA VAL A 32 15.39 21.43 -20.18
C VAL A 32 15.87 22.88 -20.05
N ASP A 33 15.58 23.71 -21.05
CA ASP A 33 15.90 25.13 -21.04
C ASP A 33 14.93 25.97 -21.87
N ASN A 34 15.09 27.30 -21.79
CA ASN A 34 14.30 28.27 -22.56
C ASN A 34 14.73 28.37 -24.03
N ASN A 35 15.69 27.55 -24.49
CA ASN A 35 16.19 27.54 -25.86
C ASN A 35 15.52 26.46 -26.71
N GLY A 36 14.51 25.78 -26.16
CA GLY A 36 13.76 24.72 -26.85
C GLY A 36 14.44 23.36 -26.80
N ASN A 37 15.44 23.16 -25.92
CA ASN A 37 16.00 21.83 -25.69
C ASN A 37 15.01 20.99 -24.88
N VAL A 38 14.68 19.80 -25.37
CA VAL A 38 13.73 18.88 -24.75
C VAL A 38 14.40 17.56 -24.39
N GLN A 39 13.94 16.93 -23.30
CA GLN A 39 14.41 15.63 -22.84
C GLN A 39 13.22 14.73 -22.54
N LEU A 40 13.31 13.49 -23.04
CA LEU A 40 12.39 12.42 -22.73
C LEU A 40 12.80 11.75 -21.42
N SER A 41 11.84 11.51 -20.53
CA SER A 41 11.99 10.68 -19.34
C SER A 41 11.02 9.52 -19.41
N ILE A 42 11.50 8.33 -19.05
CA ILE A 42 10.68 7.12 -18.92
C ILE A 42 11.03 6.48 -17.59
N LYS A 43 10.02 6.21 -16.77
CA LYS A 43 10.17 5.68 -15.42
C LYS A 43 9.25 4.47 -15.26
N SER A 44 9.74 3.41 -14.62
CA SER A 44 8.89 2.30 -14.20
C SER A 44 7.92 2.75 -13.11
N ALA A 45 6.71 2.20 -13.13
CA ALA A 45 5.75 2.40 -12.04
C ALA A 45 6.12 1.60 -10.79
N GLN A 46 6.95 0.56 -10.95
CA GLN A 46 7.38 -0.32 -9.87
C GLN A 46 8.89 -0.19 -9.62
N THR A 47 9.30 -0.54 -8.40
CA THR A 47 10.72 -0.62 -8.01
C THR A 47 11.23 -2.05 -8.20
N GLY A 48 12.56 -2.20 -8.22
CA GLY A 48 13.22 -3.49 -8.32
C GLY A 48 13.89 -3.71 -9.66
N TYR A 49 14.83 -4.65 -9.67
CA TYR A 49 15.61 -5.01 -10.86
C TYR A 49 14.74 -5.54 -11.99
N ASP A 50 13.75 -6.37 -11.66
CA ASP A 50 12.88 -7.01 -12.65
C ASP A 50 11.96 -6.01 -13.35
N GLU A 51 11.63 -4.91 -12.67
CA GLU A 51 10.72 -3.86 -13.15
C GLU A 51 11.43 -2.73 -13.88
N ARG A 52 12.72 -2.91 -14.20
CA ARG A 52 13.52 -1.88 -14.87
C ARG A 52 13.10 -1.69 -16.33
N VAL A 53 13.10 -0.44 -16.78
CA VAL A 53 12.84 -0.09 -18.18
C VAL A 53 13.99 -0.58 -19.06
N GLN A 54 13.68 -1.38 -20.09
CA GLN A 54 14.65 -1.90 -21.05
C GLN A 54 14.16 -1.72 -22.47
N PHE A 55 15.06 -1.26 -23.34
CA PHE A 55 14.85 -1.22 -24.78
C PHE A 55 15.59 -2.39 -25.42
N ALA A 56 14.84 -3.38 -25.90
CA ALA A 56 15.40 -4.51 -26.64
C ALA A 56 15.16 -4.35 -28.14
N ASN A 57 16.09 -4.85 -28.95
CA ASN A 57 15.96 -4.93 -30.42
C ASN A 57 15.72 -3.59 -31.15
N ALA A 58 16.16 -2.46 -30.57
CA ALA A 58 16.13 -1.17 -31.25
C ALA A 58 17.01 -1.20 -32.52
N SER A 59 16.53 -0.61 -33.62
CA SER A 59 17.26 -0.54 -34.89
C SER A 59 17.03 0.79 -35.61
N GLY A 60 17.95 1.15 -36.52
CA GLY A 60 17.91 2.44 -37.23
C GLY A 60 17.99 3.62 -36.27
N ALA A 61 17.27 4.70 -36.58
CA ALA A 61 17.24 5.92 -35.76
C ALA A 61 16.74 5.68 -34.32
N LEU A 62 15.95 4.62 -34.07
CA LEU A 62 15.51 4.28 -32.72
C LEU A 62 16.68 3.82 -31.85
N ALA A 63 17.67 3.10 -32.42
CA ALA A 63 18.86 2.69 -31.69
C ALA A 63 19.70 3.90 -31.24
N ASP A 64 19.82 4.91 -32.11
CA ASP A 64 20.52 6.16 -31.79
C ASP A 64 19.78 6.96 -30.69
N ILE A 65 18.45 6.98 -30.72
CA ILE A 65 17.64 7.61 -29.67
C ILE A 65 17.80 6.87 -28.34
N THR A 66 17.64 5.54 -28.32
CA THR A 66 17.70 4.75 -27.09
C THR A 66 19.10 4.65 -26.48
N SER A 67 20.15 4.78 -27.28
CA SER A 67 21.55 4.77 -26.80
C SER A 67 22.01 6.12 -26.23
N ASN A 68 21.43 7.22 -26.73
CA ASN A 68 21.69 8.58 -26.23
C ASN A 68 20.70 9.04 -25.15
N MET A 69 19.65 8.25 -24.87
CA MET A 69 18.90 8.37 -23.63
C MET A 69 19.86 8.06 -22.48
N SER A 70 20.52 9.11 -21.98
CA SER A 70 21.40 9.04 -20.83
C SER A 70 20.66 8.30 -19.72
N HIS A 71 21.14 7.11 -19.38
CA HIS A 71 20.74 6.32 -18.23
C HIS A 71 21.11 7.11 -16.96
N GLN A 72 20.45 8.23 -16.72
CA GLN A 72 20.62 9.02 -15.52
C GLN A 72 20.05 8.20 -14.34
N GLN A 73 20.99 7.57 -13.64
CA GLN A 73 21.08 7.53 -12.17
C GLN A 73 20.67 6.30 -11.39
N THR A 74 20.41 5.15 -12.00
CA THR A 74 20.37 3.93 -11.19
C THR A 74 21.26 2.87 -11.79
N ASP A 75 22.43 2.71 -11.14
CA ASP A 75 23.21 1.49 -11.24
C ASP A 75 22.25 0.31 -11.15
N THR A 76 22.16 -0.48 -12.22
CA THR A 76 21.15 -1.55 -12.30
C THR A 76 21.31 -2.55 -11.17
N THR A 77 22.49 -2.64 -10.53
CA THR A 77 22.71 -3.51 -9.38
C THR A 77 22.14 -2.94 -8.07
N LYS A 78 21.57 -1.73 -8.08
CA LYS A 78 21.04 -1.01 -6.90
C LYS A 78 19.55 -0.68 -7.03
N LEU A 79 18.84 -1.45 -7.86
CA LEU A 79 17.41 -1.29 -8.07
C LEU A 79 16.57 -2.03 -7.02
N ASP A 80 17.12 -3.09 -6.43
CA ASP A 80 16.53 -3.81 -5.32
C ASP A 80 16.96 -3.19 -3.98
N ALA A 81 16.09 -3.28 -2.99
CA ALA A 81 16.40 -2.97 -1.61
C ALA A 81 17.22 -4.09 -0.98
N GLU A 82 18.43 -3.76 -0.54
CA GLU A 82 19.32 -4.67 0.19
C GLU A 82 19.37 -4.26 1.66
N PHE A 83 19.12 -5.22 2.56
CA PHE A 83 19.13 -4.99 4.01
C PHE A 83 19.55 -6.23 4.78
N THR A 84 19.97 -6.06 6.03
CA THR A 84 20.43 -7.16 6.90
C THR A 84 19.58 -7.26 8.15
N VAL A 85 19.15 -8.47 8.49
CA VAL A 85 18.44 -8.78 9.74
C VAL A 85 19.19 -9.91 10.43
N ASP A 86 19.59 -9.72 11.69
CA ASP A 86 20.32 -10.70 12.50
C ASP A 86 21.53 -11.33 11.77
N GLY A 87 22.20 -10.54 10.91
CA GLY A 87 23.37 -10.97 10.14
C GLY A 87 23.07 -11.68 8.81
N ILE A 88 21.80 -11.85 8.45
CA ILE A 88 21.36 -12.43 7.16
C ILE A 88 21.01 -11.28 6.21
N THR A 89 21.60 -11.28 5.02
CA THR A 89 21.30 -10.32 3.96
C THR A 89 20.08 -10.75 3.16
N PHE A 90 19.17 -9.81 2.93
CA PHE A 90 17.99 -9.97 2.11
C PHE A 90 18.02 -8.95 0.97
N SER A 91 17.52 -9.36 -0.20
CA SER A 91 17.26 -8.49 -1.34
C SER A 91 15.77 -8.56 -1.70
N ARG A 92 15.15 -7.41 -1.95
CA ARG A 92 13.73 -7.28 -2.33
C ARG A 92 13.54 -6.20 -3.36
N GLY A 93 12.71 -6.46 -4.38
CA GLY A 93 12.35 -5.44 -5.37
C GLY A 93 11.52 -4.27 -4.82
N LYS A 94 10.99 -4.37 -3.60
CA LYS A 94 10.15 -3.33 -2.97
C LYS A 94 10.69 -2.96 -1.59
N ASN A 95 10.44 -1.72 -1.19
CA ASN A 95 10.78 -1.21 0.14
C ASN A 95 9.82 -1.67 1.24
N THR A 96 8.68 -2.26 0.88
CA THR A 96 7.79 -2.94 1.84
C THR A 96 8.16 -4.41 1.88
N VAL A 97 8.55 -4.89 3.05
CA VAL A 97 9.03 -6.24 3.32
C VAL A 97 8.09 -6.91 4.30
N ASP A 98 7.40 -7.96 3.89
CA ASP A 98 6.43 -8.72 4.71
C ASP A 98 6.79 -10.21 4.86
N ASP A 99 7.86 -10.65 4.21
CA ASP A 99 8.24 -12.05 4.09
C ASP A 99 9.59 -12.39 4.75
N ALA A 100 10.36 -11.39 5.18
CA ALA A 100 11.68 -11.60 5.78
C ALA A 100 11.60 -12.15 7.22
N ILE A 101 10.61 -11.72 7.99
CA ILE A 101 10.36 -12.22 9.36
C ILE A 101 8.88 -12.54 9.50
N SER A 102 8.56 -13.78 9.89
CA SER A 102 7.17 -14.23 10.05
C SER A 102 6.40 -13.34 11.03
N GLY A 103 5.29 -12.78 10.57
CA GLY A 103 4.40 -11.95 11.39
C GLY A 103 4.84 -10.50 11.52
N MET A 104 5.83 -10.05 10.74
CA MET A 104 6.28 -8.66 10.72
C MET A 104 6.26 -8.09 9.31
N THR A 105 5.87 -6.83 9.19
CA THR A 105 5.98 -6.05 7.97
C THR A 105 6.78 -4.80 8.27
N PHE A 106 7.77 -4.50 7.41
CA PHE A 106 8.66 -3.36 7.53
C PHE A 106 8.57 -2.51 6.27
N THR A 107 8.72 -1.19 6.44
CA THR A 107 8.92 -0.28 5.32
C THR A 107 10.30 0.34 5.45
N LEU A 108 11.15 0.08 4.46
CA LEU A 108 12.49 0.63 4.35
C LEU A 108 12.39 2.08 3.87
N LEU A 109 12.71 3.02 4.75
CA LEU A 109 12.59 4.46 4.45
C LEU A 109 13.92 5.04 3.99
N ASN A 110 15.03 4.65 4.62
CA ASN A 110 16.38 5.12 4.32
C ASN A 110 17.39 4.06 4.75
N SER A 111 18.61 4.15 4.22
CA SER A 111 19.74 3.36 4.70
C SER A 111 20.14 3.79 6.12
N THR A 112 20.48 2.81 6.96
CA THR A 112 21.02 3.05 8.29
C THR A 112 22.55 3.02 8.23
N THR A 113 23.21 3.85 9.04
CA THR A 113 24.68 3.86 9.16
C THR A 113 25.17 2.99 10.32
N GLN A 114 24.27 2.62 11.21
CA GLN A 114 24.50 1.74 12.35
C GLN A 114 23.39 0.70 12.42
N GLN A 115 23.62 -0.35 13.20
CA GLN A 115 22.61 -1.38 13.45
C GLN A 115 21.50 -0.81 14.33
N GLU A 116 20.26 -0.94 13.87
CA GLU A 116 19.06 -0.58 14.62
C GLU A 116 18.49 -1.80 15.33
N GLN A 117 17.91 -1.60 16.52
CA GLN A 117 17.26 -2.67 17.28
C GLN A 117 15.74 -2.54 17.19
N ILE A 118 15.09 -3.58 16.67
CA ILE A 118 13.63 -3.68 16.67
C ILE A 118 13.21 -4.59 17.82
N THR A 119 12.37 -4.08 18.72
CA THR A 119 11.83 -4.84 19.86
C THR A 119 10.36 -5.12 19.64
N VAL A 120 9.97 -6.39 19.72
CA VAL A 120 8.57 -6.82 19.68
C VAL A 120 8.11 -7.13 21.10
N SER A 121 7.03 -6.47 21.53
CA SER A 121 6.40 -6.69 22.84
C SER A 121 4.91 -6.98 22.68
N LYS A 122 4.34 -7.66 23.69
CA LYS A 122 2.90 -7.93 23.72
C LYS A 122 2.15 -6.64 24.09
N ASP A 123 1.21 -6.23 23.23
CA ASP A 123 0.31 -5.11 23.48
C ASP A 123 -0.87 -5.56 24.38
N THR A 124 -0.61 -5.67 25.69
CA THR A 124 -1.63 -6.07 26.66
C THR A 124 -2.70 -5.00 26.89
N GLU A 125 -2.42 -3.75 26.50
CA GLU A 125 -3.35 -2.64 26.64
C GLU A 125 -4.47 -2.76 25.62
N LYS A 126 -4.16 -2.92 24.33
CA LYS A 126 -5.19 -3.21 23.32
C LYS A 126 -5.99 -4.47 23.62
N ALA A 127 -5.33 -5.50 24.16
CA ALA A 127 -6.03 -6.71 24.58
C ALA A 127 -7.07 -6.42 25.68
N ARG A 128 -6.73 -5.56 26.65
CA ARG A 128 -7.67 -5.10 27.68
C ARG A 128 -8.77 -4.23 27.08
N GLU A 129 -8.43 -3.26 26.23
CA GLU A 129 -9.41 -2.40 25.56
C GLU A 129 -10.45 -3.21 24.78
N ASN A 130 -10.04 -4.24 24.05
CA ASN A 130 -10.96 -5.12 23.33
C ASN A 130 -11.90 -5.89 24.28
N ILE A 131 -11.40 -6.31 25.44
CA ILE A 131 -12.22 -6.97 26.47
C ILE A 131 -13.19 -5.97 27.10
N ASP A 132 -12.74 -4.76 27.41
CA ASP A 132 -13.56 -3.71 28.00
C ASP A 132 -14.65 -3.24 27.04
N ASP A 133 -14.34 -3.10 25.74
CA ASP A 133 -15.34 -2.79 24.71
C ASP A 133 -16.36 -3.93 24.59
N PHE A 134 -15.91 -5.19 24.59
CA PHE A 134 -16.82 -6.34 24.61
C PHE A 134 -17.75 -6.32 25.83
N ILE A 135 -17.23 -6.09 27.04
CA ILE A 135 -18.02 -5.98 28.28
C ILE A 135 -19.02 -4.82 28.18
N SER A 136 -18.58 -3.68 27.65
CA SER A 136 -19.41 -2.49 27.45
C SER A 136 -20.58 -2.79 26.50
N LYS A 137 -20.30 -3.38 25.33
CA LYS A 137 -21.33 -3.77 24.35
C LYS A 137 -22.29 -4.81 24.91
N TYR A 138 -21.78 -5.78 25.67
CA TYR A 138 -22.62 -6.76 26.36
C TYR A 138 -23.55 -6.10 27.39
N ASN A 139 -23.03 -5.17 28.20
CA ASN A 139 -23.82 -4.43 29.19
C ASN A 139 -24.85 -3.50 28.53
N GLU A 140 -24.49 -2.83 27.44
CA GLU A 140 -25.40 -2.00 26.65
C GLU A 140 -26.54 -2.85 26.07
N MET A 141 -26.21 -3.98 25.45
CA MET A 141 -27.20 -4.93 24.93
C MET A 141 -28.13 -5.42 26.04
N ASN A 142 -27.57 -5.86 27.17
CA ASN A 142 -28.37 -6.32 28.31
C ASN A 142 -29.29 -5.23 28.86
N THR A 143 -28.84 -3.99 28.89
CA THR A 143 -29.65 -2.85 29.32
C THR A 143 -30.79 -2.59 28.33
N LYS A 144 -30.50 -2.60 27.01
CA LYS A 144 -31.53 -2.47 25.97
C LYS A 144 -32.57 -3.58 26.06
N ILE A 145 -32.14 -4.83 26.24
CA ILE A 145 -33.06 -5.95 26.40
C ILE A 145 -33.92 -5.76 27.66
N ARG A 146 -33.32 -5.47 28.81
CA ARG A 146 -34.07 -5.22 30.07
C ARG A 146 -35.09 -4.09 29.93
N ASN A 147 -34.72 -2.99 29.30
CA ASN A 147 -35.62 -1.85 29.03
C ASN A 147 -36.78 -2.22 28.10
N GLN A 148 -36.61 -3.22 27.24
CA GLN A 148 -37.65 -3.70 26.33
C GLN A 148 -38.49 -4.84 26.92
N THR A 149 -38.00 -5.54 27.95
CA THR A 149 -38.65 -6.72 28.54
C THR A 149 -39.03 -6.55 30.02
N PHE A 150 -38.96 -5.34 30.58
CA PHE A 150 -39.24 -5.12 32.01
C PHE A 150 -40.69 -5.45 32.38
N ILE A 151 -40.90 -5.74 33.66
CA ILE A 151 -42.22 -5.85 34.29
C ILE A 151 -42.14 -5.05 35.58
N ASN A 152 -42.96 -4.01 35.71
CA ASN A 152 -43.08 -3.25 36.93
C ASN A 152 -44.22 -3.86 37.77
N GLY A 153 -43.86 -4.55 38.86
CA GLY A 153 -44.81 -5.24 39.74
C GLY A 153 -45.71 -4.32 40.57
N GLU A 154 -45.37 -3.03 40.68
CA GLU A 154 -46.12 -2.04 41.47
C GLU A 154 -47.18 -1.32 40.62
N THR A 155 -46.87 -1.05 39.35
CA THR A 155 -47.77 -0.33 38.41
C THR A 155 -48.42 -1.24 37.38
N GLY A 156 -47.97 -2.50 37.26
CA GLY A 156 -48.43 -3.45 36.23
C GLY A 156 -47.90 -3.15 34.82
N ASN A 157 -47.09 -2.10 34.64
CA ASN A 157 -46.53 -1.72 33.34
C ASN A 157 -45.48 -2.71 32.86
N LYS A 158 -45.49 -3.02 31.56
CA LYS A 158 -44.56 -3.97 30.93
C LYS A 158 -43.88 -3.38 29.70
N GLY A 159 -42.64 -3.81 29.46
CA GLY A 159 -41.90 -3.50 28.25
C GLY A 159 -42.55 -4.13 27.01
N PRO A 160 -42.47 -3.48 25.84
CA PRO A 160 -43.22 -3.88 24.65
C PRO A 160 -42.78 -5.24 24.08
N LEU A 161 -41.59 -5.73 24.41
CA LEU A 161 -41.07 -7.03 23.95
C LEU A 161 -41.12 -8.11 25.03
N GLN A 162 -41.76 -7.86 26.18
CA GLN A 162 -41.81 -8.79 27.32
C GLN A 162 -42.37 -10.18 26.95
N ASP A 163 -43.30 -10.24 26.00
CA ASP A 163 -43.95 -11.50 25.59
C ASP A 163 -43.21 -12.22 24.44
N MET A 164 -42.17 -11.60 23.84
CA MET A 164 -41.41 -12.19 22.74
C MET A 164 -40.43 -13.27 23.22
N ARG A 165 -40.71 -14.52 22.83
CA ARG A 165 -39.87 -15.68 23.17
C ARG A 165 -38.46 -15.61 22.57
N SER A 166 -38.30 -15.01 21.40
CA SER A 166 -37.01 -14.82 20.73
C SER A 166 -36.05 -13.96 21.54
N VAL A 167 -36.52 -12.84 22.10
CA VAL A 167 -35.71 -11.92 22.94
C VAL A 167 -35.31 -12.58 24.27
N ARG A 168 -36.22 -13.38 24.86
CA ARG A 168 -35.93 -14.19 26.05
C ARG A 168 -34.86 -15.24 25.79
N ASN A 169 -34.96 -15.97 24.68
CA ASN A 169 -33.98 -17.00 24.30
C ASN A 169 -32.60 -16.40 24.01
N LEU A 170 -32.55 -15.23 23.35
CA LEU A 170 -31.31 -14.49 23.10
C LEU A 170 -30.58 -14.14 24.41
N THR A 171 -31.33 -13.72 25.43
CA THR A 171 -30.75 -13.39 26.76
C THR A 171 -30.22 -14.63 27.48
N ILE A 172 -30.86 -15.78 27.31
CA ILE A 172 -30.44 -17.04 27.93
C ILE A 172 -29.16 -17.54 27.27
N ASN A 173 -29.08 -17.51 25.93
CA ASN A 173 -27.89 -17.95 25.20
C ASN A 173 -26.68 -17.04 25.40
N MET A 174 -26.87 -15.73 25.59
CA MET A 174 -25.77 -14.79 25.81
C MET A 174 -25.18 -14.84 27.24
N ARG A 175 -25.81 -15.57 28.16
CA ARG A 175 -25.35 -15.75 29.55
C ARG A 175 -24.58 -17.05 29.78
N GLN A 176 -24.65 -17.99 28.84
CA GLN A 176 -23.93 -19.26 28.85
C GLN A 176 -22.54 -19.09 28.25
#